data_AF-A0A166CB63-F1
#
_entry.id   AF-A0A166CB63-F1
#
_cell.length_a   1.000
_cell.length_b   1.000
_cell.length_c   1.000
_cell.angle_alpha   90.00
_cell.angle_beta   90.00
_cell.angle_gamma   90.00
#
_symmetry.space_group_name_H-M   'P 1'
#
loop_
_entity.id
_entity.type
_entity.pdbx_description
1 polymer ?
#
loop_
_entity_poly.entity_id
_entity_poly.type
_entity_poly.pdbx_seq_one_letter_code
_entity_poly.pdbx_strand_id
1 'polypeptide(L)'
;MASVDGESTADLTESSQAHTEVPSSITAPLSKKAQKKAVKAAHRADQKLERRHKEKEAKKAKKRIRAEKRAAGELEEDEVREEEEKRRTMKRAKTGAGQKPFAGRVCIDLGFDDMMTDKASGMRNSDEIISLCSQLGYVYSANRRSTNPFASVLFTSVNGRTFDRLEKQNDGAYKRWANTEWWQEGYERLWTRTSASTTGEGIENAEESKASLESVVYLTADSDEELLELKEDETYIIGGIVDHNRYTRLCLGKATESKIRTARLPIGRYLAMTTRKILTVNQAFEILVKWVETRDWEQALYSVIPKRKYDKDDPINEGQEKPRDVEGEADEVEVKDEVETQGLDVGSIEALEQDIGTKRNNLEMMEHGVDVQTKGPECAAVNNREKLGEDMKL
;
A
#
# COMPACT_ATOMS: atom_id res chain seq x y z
N MET A 1 -93.60 11.83 7.61
CA MET A 1 -94.48 12.53 6.66
C MET A 1 -93.86 12.40 5.27
N ALA A 2 -94.63 11.82 4.34
CA ALA A 2 -94.59 11.92 2.87
C ALA A 2 -93.21 11.88 2.17
N SER A 3 -92.92 10.84 1.38
CA SER A 3 -93.25 10.72 -0.06
C SER A 3 -92.57 11.79 -0.91
N VAL A 4 -91.85 11.41 -1.97
CA VAL A 4 -92.41 11.18 -3.32
C VAL A 4 -91.34 10.52 -4.19
N ASP A 5 -91.83 9.54 -4.94
CA ASP A 5 -91.19 8.67 -5.92
C ASP A 5 -90.77 9.35 -7.24
N GLY A 6 -89.98 8.63 -8.05
CA GLY A 6 -89.66 8.97 -9.43
C GLY A 6 -88.84 7.90 -10.16
N GLU A 7 -89.50 6.79 -10.50
CA GLU A 7 -89.20 5.81 -11.58
C GLU A 7 -88.73 6.47 -12.91
N SER A 8 -88.08 5.87 -13.92
CA SER A 8 -87.73 4.49 -14.35
C SER A 8 -86.85 4.69 -15.63
N THR A 9 -85.83 3.90 -15.94
CA THR A 9 -85.89 2.68 -16.79
C THR A 9 -84.46 2.19 -17.05
N ALA A 10 -84.31 0.87 -17.19
CA ALA A 10 -83.06 0.11 -17.21
C ALA A 10 -82.38 0.03 -18.59
N ASP A 11 -81.08 -0.27 -18.64
CA ASP A 11 -80.59 -1.37 -19.49
C ASP A 11 -79.28 -2.04 -19.00
N LEU A 12 -79.40 -3.36 -18.92
CA LEU A 12 -78.52 -4.53 -18.93
C LEU A 12 -76.99 -4.50 -18.62
N THR A 13 -76.68 -5.48 -17.77
CA THR A 13 -75.46 -6.23 -17.43
C THR A 13 -74.46 -6.57 -18.55
N GLU A 14 -73.16 -6.56 -18.25
CA GLU A 14 -72.29 -7.76 -18.27
C GLU A 14 -70.91 -7.53 -17.62
N SER A 15 -70.20 -8.64 -17.38
CA SER A 15 -69.24 -8.92 -16.30
C SER A 15 -67.80 -9.07 -16.80
N SER A 16 -66.85 -8.92 -15.87
CA SER A 16 -65.56 -9.64 -15.80
C SER A 16 -64.47 -9.35 -16.86
N GLN A 17 -63.29 -8.89 -16.43
CA GLN A 17 -62.20 -9.75 -15.91
C GLN A 17 -60.95 -8.93 -15.56
N ALA A 18 -60.30 -9.30 -14.46
CA ALA A 18 -59.06 -8.74 -13.96
C ALA A 18 -57.84 -9.25 -14.75
N HIS A 19 -56.96 -8.34 -15.17
CA HIS A 19 -55.62 -8.68 -15.64
C HIS A 19 -54.63 -8.58 -14.48
N THR A 20 -53.92 -9.70 -14.27
CA THR A 20 -52.78 -9.82 -13.35
C THR A 20 -51.52 -9.51 -14.16
N GLU A 21 -50.74 -8.49 -13.76
CA GLU A 21 -49.40 -8.25 -14.32
C GLU A 21 -48.32 -8.36 -13.23
N VAL A 22 -47.25 -9.03 -13.63
CA VAL A 22 -46.09 -9.47 -12.85
C VAL A 22 -45.08 -8.30 -12.74
N PRO A 23 -44.42 -8.04 -11.60
CA PRO A 23 -43.47 -6.93 -11.51
C PRO A 23 -42.14 -7.32 -12.17
N SER A 24 -41.83 -6.66 -13.29
CA SER A 24 -40.52 -6.72 -13.94
C SER A 24 -39.50 -5.87 -13.17
N SER A 25 -38.32 -6.44 -12.94
CA SER A 25 -37.19 -5.80 -12.25
C SER A 25 -36.60 -4.66 -13.10
N ILE A 26 -36.89 -3.42 -12.71
CA ILE A 26 -36.22 -2.23 -13.27
C ILE A 26 -34.91 -2.04 -12.50
N THR A 27 -33.79 -2.49 -13.08
CA THR A 27 -32.46 -1.94 -12.71
C THR A 27 -32.43 -0.49 -13.19
N ALA A 28 -32.60 0.45 -12.25
CA ALA A 28 -32.58 1.87 -12.57
C ALA A 28 -31.22 2.26 -13.20
N PRO A 29 -31.19 3.00 -14.33
CA PRO A 29 -29.96 3.40 -14.98
C PRO A 29 -29.18 4.38 -14.08
N LEU A 30 -27.86 4.18 -14.01
CA LEU A 30 -26.93 5.00 -13.23
C LEU A 30 -27.18 6.50 -13.42
N SER A 31 -27.18 7.27 -12.34
CA SER A 31 -27.34 8.74 -12.37
C SER A 31 -26.35 9.40 -13.34
N LYS A 32 -26.75 10.47 -14.03
CA LYS A 32 -25.90 11.25 -14.95
C LYS A 32 -24.54 11.64 -14.35
N LYS A 33 -24.47 11.83 -13.02
CA LYS A 33 -23.21 12.08 -12.29
C LYS A 33 -22.32 10.83 -12.18
N ALA A 34 -22.92 9.65 -11.95
CA ALA A 34 -22.21 8.38 -11.88
C ALA A 34 -21.64 7.98 -13.26
N GLN A 35 -22.42 8.18 -14.33
CA GLN A 35 -21.96 7.97 -15.71
C GLN A 35 -20.78 8.89 -16.07
N LYS A 36 -20.87 10.19 -15.74
CA LYS A 36 -19.77 11.15 -15.96
C LYS A 36 -18.50 10.78 -15.15
N LYS A 37 -18.65 10.24 -13.94
CA LYS A 37 -17.53 9.74 -13.12
C LYS A 37 -16.89 8.49 -13.75
N ALA A 38 -17.69 7.57 -14.28
CA ALA A 38 -17.20 6.36 -14.96
C ALA A 38 -16.42 6.70 -16.24
N VAL A 39 -16.95 7.61 -17.09
CA VAL A 39 -16.24 8.06 -18.31
C VAL A 39 -14.92 8.75 -17.97
N LYS A 40 -14.89 9.62 -16.95
CA LYS A 40 -13.64 10.23 -16.47
C LYS A 40 -12.66 9.20 -15.88
N ALA A 41 -13.16 8.12 -15.27
CA ALA A 41 -12.30 7.05 -14.77
C ALA A 41 -11.70 6.22 -15.91
N ALA A 42 -12.50 5.87 -16.92
CA ALA A 42 -12.05 5.18 -18.13
C ALA A 42 -11.00 6.01 -18.90
N HIS A 43 -11.28 7.29 -19.14
CA HIS A 43 -10.31 8.18 -19.81
C HIS A 43 -8.99 8.31 -19.04
N ARG A 44 -9.04 8.39 -17.70
CA ARG A 44 -7.83 8.37 -16.87
C ARG A 44 -7.10 7.03 -16.93
N ALA A 45 -7.82 5.92 -17.04
CA ALA A 45 -7.21 4.59 -17.20
C ALA A 45 -6.48 4.46 -18.54
N ASP A 46 -7.08 4.93 -19.63
CA ASP A 46 -6.48 4.92 -20.97
C ASP A 46 -5.23 5.81 -21.03
N GLN A 47 -5.31 7.04 -20.52
CA GLN A 47 -4.15 7.93 -20.41
C GLN A 47 -3.04 7.33 -19.54
N LYS A 48 -3.39 6.60 -18.46
CA LYS A 48 -2.42 5.92 -17.61
C LYS A 48 -1.69 4.79 -18.35
N LEU A 49 -2.39 4.03 -19.19
CA LEU A 49 -1.79 2.98 -20.02
C LEU A 49 -0.85 3.58 -21.08
N GLU A 50 -1.29 4.63 -21.77
CA GLU A 50 -0.47 5.32 -22.78
C GLU A 50 0.79 5.93 -22.14
N ARG A 51 0.65 6.59 -20.99
CA ARG A 51 1.78 7.14 -20.22
C ARG A 51 2.78 6.05 -19.84
N ARG A 52 2.30 4.91 -19.35
CA ARG A 52 3.15 3.76 -19.01
C ARG A 52 3.89 3.20 -20.22
N HIS A 53 3.24 3.13 -21.38
CA HIS A 53 3.89 2.67 -22.62
C HIS A 53 5.00 3.65 -23.05
N LYS A 54 4.72 4.95 -23.07
CA LYS A 54 5.71 6.00 -23.37
C LYS A 54 6.89 5.97 -22.40
N GLU A 55 6.63 5.81 -21.10
CA GLU A 55 7.66 5.71 -20.07
C GLU A 55 8.54 4.46 -20.25
N LYS A 56 7.94 3.30 -20.58
CA LYS A 56 8.66 2.06 -20.86
C LYS A 56 9.58 2.20 -22.07
N GLU A 57 9.11 2.81 -23.15
CA GLU A 57 9.93 3.07 -24.35
C GLU A 57 11.05 4.07 -24.09
N ALA A 58 10.78 5.17 -23.35
CA ALA A 58 11.79 6.12 -22.93
C ALA A 58 12.88 5.47 -22.05
N LYS A 59 12.49 4.59 -21.11
CA LYS A 59 13.43 3.83 -20.26
C LYS A 59 14.30 2.88 -21.09
N LYS A 60 13.73 2.20 -22.09
CA LYS A 60 14.49 1.36 -23.04
C LYS A 60 15.45 2.18 -23.88
N ALA A 61 15.01 3.32 -24.42
CA ALA A 61 15.86 4.21 -25.22
C ALA A 61 17.04 4.75 -24.39
N LYS A 62 16.77 5.22 -23.17
CA LYS A 62 17.82 5.67 -22.23
C LYS A 62 18.82 4.56 -21.92
N LYS A 63 18.36 3.32 -21.76
CA LYS A 63 19.24 2.15 -21.54
C LYS A 63 20.11 1.83 -22.76
N ARG A 64 19.58 1.95 -23.99
CA ARG A 64 20.34 1.76 -25.24
C ARG A 64 21.43 2.81 -25.40
N ILE A 65 21.07 4.09 -25.30
CA ILE A 65 22.01 5.22 -25.40
C ILE A 65 23.15 5.05 -24.38
N ARG A 66 22.84 4.67 -23.13
CA ARG A 66 23.87 4.47 -22.10
C ARG A 66 24.76 3.25 -22.37
N ALA A 67 24.22 2.18 -22.96
CA ALA A 67 25.00 1.01 -23.34
C ALA A 67 25.96 1.33 -24.51
N GLU A 68 25.53 2.15 -25.47
CA GLU A 68 26.37 2.65 -26.57
C GLU A 68 27.50 3.54 -26.03
N LYS A 69 27.20 4.52 -25.17
CA LYS A 69 28.24 5.32 -24.48
C LYS A 69 29.26 4.46 -23.74
N ARG A 70 28.81 3.41 -23.06
CA ARG A 70 29.71 2.47 -22.37
C ARG A 70 30.63 1.74 -23.35
N ALA A 71 30.06 1.23 -24.45
CA ALA A 71 30.82 0.51 -25.47
C ALA A 71 31.84 1.42 -26.17
N ALA A 72 31.52 2.70 -26.31
CA ALA A 72 32.42 3.74 -26.85
C ALA A 72 33.46 4.25 -25.83
N GLY A 73 33.33 3.93 -24.54
CA GLY A 73 34.21 4.46 -23.49
C GLY A 73 33.96 5.94 -23.16
N GLU A 74 32.78 6.47 -23.53
CA GLU A 74 32.39 7.88 -23.38
C GLU A 74 31.57 8.14 -22.09
N LEU A 75 31.60 7.22 -21.12
CA LEU A 75 30.95 7.45 -19.84
C LEU A 75 31.84 8.35 -18.98
N GLU A 76 31.24 9.40 -18.44
CA GLU A 76 31.87 10.24 -17.43
C GLU A 76 32.17 9.43 -16.15
N GLU A 77 33.20 9.79 -15.39
CA GLU A 77 33.59 9.08 -14.16
C GLU A 77 32.44 8.97 -13.15
N ASP A 78 31.66 10.05 -13.01
CA ASP A 78 30.48 10.08 -12.15
C ASP A 78 29.38 9.10 -12.63
N GLU A 79 29.18 8.98 -13.95
CA GLU A 79 28.20 8.04 -14.52
C GLU A 79 28.59 6.58 -14.25
N VAL A 80 29.90 6.29 -14.27
CA VAL A 80 30.45 4.97 -13.93
C VAL A 80 30.26 4.69 -12.43
N ARG A 81 30.62 5.65 -11.57
CA ARG A 81 30.47 5.53 -10.11
C ARG A 81 29.02 5.29 -9.70
N GLU A 82 28.08 6.03 -10.25
CA GLU A 82 26.65 5.82 -9.97
C GLU A 82 26.17 4.42 -10.38
N GLU A 83 26.67 3.90 -11.50
CA GLU A 83 26.26 2.57 -11.98
C GLU A 83 26.84 1.46 -11.13
N GLU A 84 28.10 1.59 -10.73
CA GLU A 84 28.74 0.73 -9.74
C GLU A 84 27.95 0.70 -8.44
N GLU A 85 27.56 1.86 -7.93
CA GLU A 85 26.78 2.00 -6.71
C GLU A 85 25.39 1.35 -6.86
N LYS A 86 24.67 1.63 -7.96
CA LYS A 86 23.39 0.98 -8.27
C LYS A 86 23.53 -0.54 -8.33
N ARG A 87 24.59 -1.05 -8.96
CA ARG A 87 24.89 -2.50 -9.03
C ARG A 87 25.13 -3.08 -7.64
N ARG A 88 25.89 -2.39 -6.79
CA ARG A 88 26.15 -2.78 -5.40
C ARG A 88 24.87 -2.78 -4.58
N THR A 89 24.05 -1.75 -4.68
CA THR A 89 22.76 -1.62 -3.99
C THR A 89 21.79 -2.72 -4.42
N MET A 90 21.70 -3.04 -5.71
CA MET A 90 20.86 -4.14 -6.21
C MET A 90 21.37 -5.51 -5.75
N LYS A 91 22.70 -5.74 -5.78
CA LYS A 91 23.31 -6.97 -5.27
C LYS A 91 23.05 -7.12 -3.76
N ARG A 92 23.20 -6.04 -3.00
CA ARG A 92 22.87 -5.95 -1.57
C ARG A 92 21.42 -6.31 -1.33
N ALA A 93 20.51 -5.71 -2.08
CA ALA A 93 19.08 -5.99 -1.97
C ALA A 93 18.74 -7.47 -2.22
N LYS A 94 19.40 -8.11 -3.18
CA LYS A 94 19.10 -9.50 -3.58
C LYS A 94 19.76 -10.55 -2.67
N THR A 95 20.97 -10.28 -2.19
CA THR A 95 21.83 -11.32 -1.56
C THR A 95 22.28 -10.99 -0.15
N GLY A 96 22.02 -9.77 0.33
CA GLY A 96 22.60 -9.25 1.57
C GLY A 96 24.12 -9.05 1.53
N ALA A 97 24.76 -9.21 0.37
CA ALA A 97 26.21 -9.15 0.25
C ALA A 97 26.75 -7.78 0.71
N GLY A 98 27.70 -7.82 1.65
CA GLY A 98 28.37 -6.63 2.18
C GLY A 98 27.56 -5.86 3.23
N GLN A 99 26.41 -6.38 3.68
CA GLN A 99 25.68 -5.78 4.79
C GLN A 99 26.37 -6.05 6.13
N LYS A 100 26.33 -5.04 7.00
CA LYS A 100 26.74 -5.14 8.41
C LYS A 100 25.55 -4.77 9.29
N PRO A 101 24.70 -5.73 9.66
CA PRO A 101 23.49 -5.43 10.40
C PRO A 101 23.77 -4.65 11.68
N PHE A 102 22.95 -3.65 11.94
CA PHE A 102 22.91 -2.92 13.19
C PHE A 102 22.01 -3.70 14.14
N ALA A 103 22.53 -4.06 15.32
CA ALA A 103 21.86 -4.91 16.30
C ALA A 103 20.66 -4.24 17.02
N GLY A 104 20.07 -3.19 16.44
CA GLY A 104 18.78 -2.65 16.84
C GLY A 104 17.62 -3.27 16.05
N ARG A 105 16.40 -3.07 16.55
CA ARG A 105 15.16 -3.46 15.88
C ARG A 105 14.24 -2.26 15.68
N VAL A 106 13.36 -2.34 14.68
CA VAL A 106 12.31 -1.34 14.49
C VAL A 106 10.97 -2.05 14.43
N CYS A 107 9.98 -1.55 15.16
CA CYS A 107 8.62 -2.06 15.21
C CYS A 107 7.67 -1.05 14.58
N ILE A 108 6.90 -1.45 13.58
CA ILE A 108 5.81 -0.66 13.00
C ILE A 108 4.51 -1.10 13.69
N ASP A 109 3.95 -0.23 14.52
CA ASP A 109 2.71 -0.47 15.25
C ASP A 109 1.49 -0.23 14.36
N LEU A 110 0.86 -1.29 13.85
CA LEU A 110 -0.31 -1.21 12.97
C LEU A 110 -1.63 -1.19 13.73
N GLY A 111 -1.62 -0.97 15.05
CA GLY A 111 -2.80 -0.99 15.92
C GLY A 111 -3.77 0.19 15.76
N PHE A 112 -3.83 0.79 14.57
CA PHE A 112 -4.61 1.99 14.26
C PHE A 112 -5.52 1.82 13.05
N ASP A 113 -5.81 0.58 12.62
CA ASP A 113 -6.63 0.29 11.43
C ASP A 113 -7.92 1.12 11.45
N ASP A 114 -8.71 1.02 12.52
CA ASP A 114 -9.99 1.71 12.71
C ASP A 114 -9.92 3.24 12.67
N MET A 115 -8.73 3.83 12.83
CA MET A 115 -8.53 5.28 12.80
C MET A 115 -8.22 5.81 11.38
N MET A 116 -7.88 4.92 10.44
CA MET A 116 -7.71 5.27 9.02
C MET A 116 -9.06 5.13 8.32
N THR A 117 -9.83 6.21 8.23
CA THR A 117 -11.22 6.21 7.73
C THR A 117 -11.53 7.43 6.86
N ASP A 118 -12.57 7.31 6.04
CA ASP A 118 -13.01 8.38 5.14
C ASP A 118 -13.69 9.52 5.89
N LYS A 119 -13.27 10.74 5.58
CA LYS A 119 -13.44 11.93 6.42
C LYS A 119 -14.88 12.44 6.59
N ALA A 120 -15.90 11.91 5.91
CA ALA A 120 -17.27 12.46 6.02
C ALA A 120 -18.45 11.64 5.45
N SER A 121 -18.26 10.56 4.66
CA SER A 121 -19.33 10.13 3.73
C SER A 121 -19.78 8.66 3.78
N GLY A 122 -19.40 7.86 4.78
CA GLY A 122 -19.88 6.46 4.87
C GLY A 122 -19.55 5.57 3.66
N MET A 123 -18.61 6.01 2.82
CA MET A 123 -18.11 5.30 1.65
C MET A 123 -16.60 5.16 1.84
N ARG A 124 -16.11 3.92 1.68
CA ARG A 124 -14.75 3.43 1.93
C ARG A 124 -13.62 4.38 1.51
N ASN A 125 -12.79 4.85 2.46
CA ASN A 125 -11.43 5.30 2.13
C ASN A 125 -10.49 4.10 2.21
N SER A 126 -10.24 3.50 1.06
CA SER A 126 -9.14 2.54 0.91
C SER A 126 -7.78 3.24 0.85
N ASP A 127 -7.71 4.55 0.65
CA ASP A 127 -6.48 5.21 0.20
C ASP A 127 -5.46 5.37 1.33
N GLU A 128 -5.90 5.63 2.56
CA GLU A 128 -5.00 5.63 3.73
C GLU A 128 -4.42 4.25 4.02
N ILE A 129 -5.24 3.19 3.92
CA ILE A 129 -4.79 1.80 4.05
C ILE A 129 -3.87 1.40 2.88
N ILE A 130 -4.20 1.80 1.65
CA ILE A 130 -3.37 1.57 0.46
C ILE A 130 -2.03 2.30 0.60
N SER A 131 -2.05 3.55 1.07
CA SER A 131 -0.87 4.36 1.33
C SER A 131 -0.02 3.69 2.40
N LEU A 132 -0.60 3.28 3.53
CA LEU A 132 0.12 2.58 4.59
C LEU A 132 0.78 1.31 4.05
N CYS A 133 0.04 0.43 3.36
CA CYS A 133 0.58 -0.82 2.81
C CYS A 133 1.73 -0.55 1.81
N SER A 134 1.65 0.54 1.05
CA SER A 134 2.74 0.97 0.17
C SER A 134 3.95 1.43 0.98
N GLN A 135 3.74 2.20 2.05
CA GLN A 135 4.78 2.62 2.99
C GLN A 135 5.47 1.43 3.67
N LEU A 136 4.76 0.36 4.04
CA LEU A 136 5.39 -0.86 4.58
C LEU A 136 6.34 -1.51 3.56
N GLY A 137 5.96 -1.51 2.27
CA GLY A 137 6.84 -1.95 1.18
C GLY A 137 8.10 -1.10 1.04
N TYR A 138 7.98 0.22 1.20
CA TYR A 138 9.13 1.14 1.22
C TYR A 138 10.02 0.92 2.44
N VAL A 139 9.45 0.71 3.63
CA VAL A 139 10.17 0.36 4.87
C VAL A 139 11.04 -0.89 4.65
N TYR A 140 10.43 -1.99 4.20
CA TYR A 140 11.16 -3.22 3.92
C TYR A 140 12.26 -3.01 2.89
N SER A 141 11.93 -2.31 1.80
CA SER A 141 12.89 -2.06 0.72
C SER A 141 14.06 -1.19 1.16
N ALA A 142 13.83 -0.17 2.00
CA ALA A 142 14.88 0.68 2.57
C ALA A 142 15.82 -0.14 3.45
N ASN A 143 15.29 -1.00 4.33
CA ASN A 143 16.13 -1.86 5.18
C ASN A 143 16.96 -2.83 4.34
N ARG A 144 16.32 -3.58 3.45
CA ARG A 144 16.98 -4.58 2.59
C ARG A 144 18.04 -3.95 1.68
N ARG A 145 17.83 -2.70 1.28
CA ARG A 145 18.80 -1.91 0.52
C ARG A 145 19.78 -1.16 1.40
N SER A 146 19.86 -1.31 2.72
CA SER A 146 20.80 -0.58 3.59
C SER A 146 22.16 -1.26 3.70
N THR A 147 23.26 -0.50 3.85
CA THR A 147 24.61 -1.02 4.14
C THR A 147 24.64 -1.60 5.55
N ASN A 148 23.89 -0.96 6.44
CA ASN A 148 23.70 -1.33 7.83
C ASN A 148 22.20 -1.50 8.11
N PRO A 149 21.59 -2.61 7.66
CA PRO A 149 20.18 -2.85 7.95
C PRO A 149 19.96 -3.02 9.45
N PHE A 150 18.79 -2.63 9.97
CA PHE A 150 18.33 -3.11 11.28
C PHE A 150 18.23 -4.64 11.27
N ALA A 151 18.56 -5.27 12.39
CA ALA A 151 18.58 -6.72 12.54
C ALA A 151 17.21 -7.36 12.25
N SER A 152 16.11 -6.72 12.68
CA SER A 152 14.74 -7.13 12.38
C SER A 152 13.82 -5.90 12.26
N VAL A 153 12.84 -6.00 11.35
CA VAL A 153 11.71 -5.08 11.27
C VAL A 153 10.43 -5.84 11.62
N LEU A 154 9.80 -5.43 12.71
CA LEU A 154 8.57 -6.03 13.21
C LEU A 154 7.38 -5.22 12.72
N PHE A 155 6.29 -5.91 12.38
CA PHE A 155 4.99 -5.33 12.08
C PHE A 155 4.01 -5.95 13.05
N THR A 156 3.49 -5.17 13.99
CA THR A 156 2.63 -5.65 15.08
C THR A 156 1.20 -5.19 14.90
N SER A 157 0.26 -5.84 15.57
CA SER A 157 -1.18 -5.59 15.43
C SER A 157 -1.65 -5.70 13.97
N VAL A 158 -1.11 -6.65 13.21
CA VAL A 158 -1.48 -6.88 11.80
C VAL A 158 -2.87 -7.51 11.75
N ASN A 159 -3.90 -6.68 11.58
CA ASN A 159 -5.29 -7.12 11.54
C ASN A 159 -6.13 -6.24 10.59
N GLY A 160 -7.44 -6.49 10.55
CA GLY A 160 -8.41 -5.64 9.86
C GLY A 160 -8.14 -5.44 8.37
N ARG A 161 -8.38 -4.21 7.89
CA ARG A 161 -8.26 -3.86 6.47
C ARG A 161 -6.82 -3.87 5.99
N THR A 162 -5.89 -3.54 6.87
CA THR A 162 -4.45 -3.58 6.59
C THR A 162 -4.01 -5.01 6.30
N PHE A 163 -4.40 -5.99 7.13
CA PHE A 163 -4.13 -7.40 6.89
C PHE A 163 -4.74 -7.89 5.57
N ASP A 164 -6.03 -7.64 5.35
CA ASP A 164 -6.73 -8.03 4.10
C ASP A 164 -6.03 -7.50 2.85
N ARG A 165 -5.52 -6.27 2.91
CA ARG A 165 -4.83 -5.64 1.80
C ARG A 165 -3.48 -6.29 1.55
N LEU A 166 -2.72 -6.59 2.61
CA LEU A 166 -1.42 -7.26 2.54
C LEU A 166 -1.53 -8.67 1.96
N GLU A 167 -2.55 -9.43 2.34
CA GLU A 167 -2.85 -10.76 1.78
C GLU A 167 -3.09 -10.69 0.26
N LYS A 168 -3.89 -9.73 -0.19
CA LYS A 168 -4.21 -9.56 -1.62
C LYS A 168 -3.07 -8.94 -2.42
N GLN A 169 -2.15 -8.22 -1.78
CA GLN A 169 -1.09 -7.51 -2.46
C GLN A 169 0.01 -8.45 -2.91
N ASN A 170 0.14 -8.63 -4.23
CA ASN A 170 1.17 -9.46 -4.84
C ASN A 170 1.23 -10.88 -4.24
N ASP A 171 0.04 -11.47 -4.04
CA ASP A 171 -0.15 -12.81 -3.46
C ASP A 171 0.62 -12.99 -2.13
N GLY A 172 0.25 -12.17 -1.15
CA GLY A 172 0.84 -12.19 0.19
C GLY A 172 2.36 -12.00 0.20
N ALA A 173 2.91 -11.15 -0.68
CA ALA A 173 4.37 -11.02 -0.84
C ALA A 173 5.13 -10.70 0.45
N TYR A 174 4.48 -10.03 1.39
CA TYR A 174 5.04 -9.70 2.70
C TYR A 174 5.49 -10.93 3.49
N LYS A 175 4.84 -12.09 3.28
CA LYS A 175 5.21 -13.37 3.92
C LYS A 175 6.58 -13.89 3.50
N ARG A 176 7.10 -13.41 2.36
CA ARG A 176 8.40 -13.80 1.79
C ARG A 176 9.51 -12.79 2.11
N TRP A 177 9.22 -11.76 2.91
CA TRP A 177 10.18 -10.71 3.24
C TRP A 177 11.15 -11.20 4.33
N ALA A 178 12.44 -11.24 4.00
CA ALA A 178 13.48 -11.64 4.93
C ALA A 178 13.70 -10.59 6.02
N ASN A 179 14.15 -11.02 7.20
CA ASN A 179 14.43 -10.15 8.35
C ASN A 179 13.22 -9.28 8.75
N THR A 180 12.01 -9.85 8.62
CA THR A 180 10.77 -9.24 9.09
C THR A 180 10.00 -10.20 9.97
N GLU A 181 9.28 -9.65 10.94
CA GLU A 181 8.38 -10.38 11.83
C GLU A 181 6.98 -9.76 11.72
N TRP A 182 5.94 -10.61 11.68
CA TRP A 182 4.56 -10.16 11.48
C TRP A 182 3.69 -10.75 12.60
N TRP A 183 3.18 -9.90 13.49
CA TRP A 183 2.43 -10.30 14.68
C TRP A 183 1.00 -9.78 14.60
N GLN A 184 0.03 -10.63 14.95
CA GLN A 184 -1.35 -10.18 15.16
C GLN A 184 -1.49 -9.48 16.51
N GLU A 185 -0.65 -9.83 17.48
CA GLU A 185 -0.59 -9.18 18.79
C GLU A 185 0.08 -7.81 18.73
N GLY A 186 -0.18 -6.98 19.74
CA GLY A 186 0.47 -5.67 19.91
C GLY A 186 1.95 -5.77 20.29
N TYR A 187 2.63 -4.62 20.23
CA TYR A 187 4.05 -4.52 20.53
C TYR A 187 4.37 -4.87 21.99
N GLU A 188 3.38 -4.90 22.89
CA GLU A 188 3.53 -5.32 24.28
C GLU A 188 4.06 -6.76 24.40
N ARG A 189 3.87 -7.57 23.34
CA ARG A 189 4.51 -8.88 23.19
C ARG A 189 6.03 -8.84 23.34
N LEU A 190 6.68 -7.71 23.06
CA LEU A 190 8.12 -7.53 23.21
C LEU A 190 8.61 -7.78 24.66
N TRP A 191 7.80 -7.47 25.68
CA TRP A 191 8.20 -7.57 27.10
C TRP A 191 7.23 -8.39 27.97
N THR A 192 6.05 -8.74 27.46
CA THR A 192 5.11 -9.60 28.19
C THR A 192 5.65 -11.03 28.30
N ARG A 193 5.57 -11.61 29.50
CA ARG A 193 5.84 -13.04 29.69
C ARG A 193 4.59 -13.80 29.29
N THR A 194 4.66 -14.59 28.22
CA THR A 194 3.71 -15.68 28.04
C THR A 194 3.90 -16.64 29.21
N SER A 195 3.00 -16.62 30.19
CA SER A 195 2.87 -17.75 31.11
C SER A 195 2.39 -18.92 30.27
N ALA A 196 3.30 -19.84 29.96
CA ALA A 196 2.91 -21.10 29.34
C ALA A 196 1.80 -21.72 30.20
N SER A 197 0.62 -21.88 29.62
CA SER A 197 -0.43 -22.70 30.19
C SER A 197 0.12 -24.11 30.32
N THR A 198 0.11 -24.66 31.54
CA THR A 198 0.38 -26.06 31.82
C THR A 198 -0.74 -26.92 31.24
N THR A 199 -0.72 -27.14 29.93
CA THR A 199 -1.32 -28.32 29.32
C THR A 199 -0.16 -29.21 28.93
N GLY A 200 0.07 -30.24 29.75
CA GLY A 200 1.08 -31.24 29.50
C GLY A 200 0.77 -31.95 28.19
N GLU A 201 1.49 -31.57 27.15
CA GLU A 201 1.87 -32.38 25.99
C GLU A 201 2.74 -31.49 25.09
N GLY A 202 4.05 -31.78 25.08
CA GLY A 202 5.10 -31.31 24.17
C GLY A 202 4.99 -29.91 23.55
N ILE A 203 5.77 -28.95 24.06
CA ILE A 203 6.18 -27.78 23.28
C ILE A 203 7.71 -27.63 23.40
N GLU A 204 8.40 -28.06 22.35
CA GLU A 204 9.78 -27.66 22.09
C GLU A 204 9.76 -26.37 21.26
N ASN A 205 10.64 -25.44 21.63
CA ASN A 205 10.96 -24.15 20.99
C ASN A 205 10.10 -22.93 21.40
N ALA A 206 10.32 -22.43 22.61
CA ALA A 206 9.97 -21.05 22.98
C ALA A 206 11.18 -20.38 23.66
N GLU A 207 12.22 -20.09 22.89
CA GLU A 207 13.25 -19.12 23.28
C GLU A 207 13.37 -18.02 22.22
N GLU A 208 13.83 -16.85 22.68
CA GLU A 208 14.16 -15.61 21.96
C GLU A 208 12.98 -14.65 21.66
N SER A 209 12.99 -13.38 22.05
CA SER A 209 13.95 -12.54 22.78
C SER A 209 13.14 -11.45 23.49
N LYS A 210 13.05 -11.52 24.83
CA LYS A 210 12.33 -10.52 25.62
C LYS A 210 13.14 -9.22 25.62
N ALA A 211 12.59 -8.16 25.05
CA ALA A 211 13.15 -6.83 25.24
C ALA A 211 12.99 -6.43 26.71
N SER A 212 13.99 -5.77 27.28
CA SER A 212 13.77 -5.01 28.50
C SER A 212 12.84 -3.85 28.19
N LEU A 213 11.93 -3.49 29.10
CA LEU A 213 11.02 -2.35 28.87
C LEU A 213 11.81 -1.04 28.63
N GLU A 214 12.98 -0.92 29.28
CA GLU A 214 13.91 0.20 29.18
C GLU A 214 14.58 0.32 27.81
N SER A 215 14.73 -0.80 27.08
CA SER A 215 15.31 -0.84 25.74
C SER A 215 14.26 -0.63 24.63
N VAL A 216 13.04 -0.23 24.96
CA VAL A 216 11.98 0.07 24.00
C VAL A 216 11.68 1.56 23.99
N VAL A 217 11.74 2.18 22.82
CA VAL A 217 11.49 3.61 22.63
C VAL A 217 10.42 3.83 21.59
N TYR A 218 9.30 4.46 21.96
CA TYR A 218 8.27 4.86 21.00
C TYR A 218 8.59 6.21 20.39
N LEU A 219 8.76 6.24 19.07
CA LEU A 219 9.04 7.45 18.31
C LEU A 219 7.74 8.21 18.01
N THR A 220 7.65 9.43 18.52
CA THR A 220 6.51 10.32 18.29
C THR A 220 6.96 11.77 18.25
N ALA A 221 6.40 12.54 17.31
CA ALA A 221 6.73 13.96 17.18
C ALA A 221 6.25 14.81 18.38
N ASP A 222 5.30 14.29 19.15
CA ASP A 222 4.72 14.94 20.32
C ASP A 222 5.56 14.76 21.61
N SER A 223 6.67 14.00 21.55
CA SER A 223 7.54 13.80 22.71
C SER A 223 8.35 15.06 23.03
N ASP A 224 8.59 15.28 24.32
CA ASP A 224 9.46 16.35 24.83
C ASP A 224 10.95 15.98 24.71
N GLU A 225 11.27 14.69 24.71
CA GLU A 225 12.65 14.18 24.63
C GLU A 225 13.10 14.02 23.16
N GLU A 226 14.31 14.47 22.84
CA GLU A 226 14.91 14.22 21.52
C GLU A 226 15.76 12.95 21.51
N LEU A 227 15.58 12.14 20.47
CA LEU A 227 16.43 10.99 20.22
C LEU A 227 17.78 11.45 19.67
N LEU A 228 18.84 11.33 20.49
CA LEU A 228 20.17 11.81 20.13
C LEU A 228 21.04 10.74 19.45
N GLU A 229 20.75 9.47 19.70
CA GLU A 229 21.53 8.35 19.20
C GLU A 229 20.64 7.12 19.06
N LEU A 230 20.86 6.30 18.02
CA LEU A 230 20.35 4.93 17.97
C LEU A 230 21.38 3.98 18.57
N LYS A 231 20.93 3.15 19.52
CA LYS A 231 21.72 2.14 20.20
C LYS A 231 21.43 0.77 19.64
N GLU A 232 22.47 -0.06 19.65
CA GLU A 232 22.33 -1.49 19.47
C GLU A 232 21.52 -2.06 20.65
N ASP A 233 20.83 -3.17 20.42
CA ASP A 233 19.95 -3.86 21.37
C ASP A 233 18.67 -3.11 21.81
N GLU A 234 18.41 -1.91 21.28
CA GLU A 234 17.14 -1.20 21.46
C GLU A 234 16.11 -1.54 20.35
N THR A 235 14.82 -1.43 20.70
CA THR A 235 13.70 -1.52 19.77
C THR A 235 13.00 -0.16 19.64
N TYR A 236 12.97 0.39 18.43
CA TYR A 236 12.30 1.66 18.14
C TYR A 236 10.92 1.42 17.55
N ILE A 237 9.86 1.95 18.16
CA ILE A 237 8.49 1.81 17.66
C ILE A 237 8.11 3.05 16.83
N ILE A 238 7.54 2.83 15.65
CA ILE A 238 6.96 3.86 14.79
C ILE A 238 5.46 3.56 14.67
N GLY A 239 4.61 4.57 14.89
CA GLY A 239 3.17 4.45 14.66
C GLY A 239 2.88 4.22 13.18
N GLY A 240 2.35 3.04 12.84
CA GLY A 240 1.96 2.65 11.50
C GLY A 240 0.58 3.19 11.13
N ILE A 241 0.47 4.51 10.98
CA ILE A 241 -0.78 5.20 10.69
C ILE A 241 -0.61 6.24 9.58
N VAL A 242 -1.61 6.35 8.70
CA VAL A 242 -1.74 7.43 7.72
C VAL A 242 -3.00 8.21 8.05
N ASP A 243 -2.85 9.32 8.78
CA ASP A 243 -4.00 10.10 9.27
C ASP A 243 -3.90 11.59 8.92
N HIS A 244 -2.88 12.02 8.20
CA HIS A 244 -2.61 13.45 7.94
C HIS A 244 -2.47 14.27 9.24
N ASN A 245 -2.02 13.64 10.33
CA ASN A 245 -1.91 14.20 11.67
C ASN A 245 -3.25 14.76 12.18
N ARG A 246 -4.34 14.02 11.97
CA ARG A 246 -5.66 14.29 12.57
C ARG A 246 -5.66 13.97 14.06
N TYR A 247 -4.98 12.89 14.45
CA TYR A 247 -4.96 12.40 15.83
C TYR A 247 -3.68 12.85 16.54
N THR A 248 -3.69 14.10 17.02
CA THR A 248 -2.56 14.68 17.76
C THR A 248 -2.36 13.94 19.08
N ARG A 249 -1.10 13.65 19.46
CA ARG A 249 -0.72 12.90 20.69
C ARG A 249 -1.22 11.46 20.76
N LEU A 250 -1.72 10.87 19.68
CA LEU A 250 -2.21 9.48 19.66
C LEU A 250 -1.12 8.48 20.08
N CYS A 251 0.01 8.51 19.39
CA CYS A 251 1.15 7.63 19.67
C CYS A 251 1.77 7.90 21.05
N LEU A 252 1.82 9.17 21.46
CA LEU A 252 2.32 9.55 22.79
C LEU A 252 1.42 9.01 23.91
N GLY A 253 0.09 9.11 23.74
CA GLY A 253 -0.89 8.57 24.69
C GLY A 253 -0.74 7.05 24.83
N LYS A 254 -0.72 6.33 23.71
CA LYS A 254 -0.55 4.86 23.69
C LYS A 254 0.76 4.43 24.35
N ALA A 255 1.88 5.09 24.04
CA ALA A 255 3.17 4.80 24.66
C ALA A 255 3.20 5.08 26.18
N THR A 256 2.53 6.15 26.61
CA THR A 256 2.40 6.51 28.03
C THR A 256 1.60 5.46 28.79
N GLU A 257 0.50 4.96 28.21
CA GLU A 257 -0.30 3.87 28.78
C GLU A 257 0.52 2.57 28.91
N SER A 258 1.35 2.26 27.92
CA SER A 258 2.29 1.14 27.96
C SER A 258 3.51 1.36 28.86
N LYS A 259 3.68 2.57 29.44
CA LYS A 259 4.80 2.97 30.31
C LYS A 259 6.19 2.78 29.68
N ILE A 260 6.30 3.04 28.38
CA ILE A 260 7.58 2.99 27.65
C ILE A 260 8.10 4.40 27.38
N ARG A 261 9.43 4.51 27.22
CA ARG A 261 10.09 5.77 26.88
C ARG A 261 9.57 6.26 25.53
N THR A 262 9.43 7.58 25.40
CA THR A 262 9.13 8.22 24.12
C THR A 262 10.24 9.17 23.73
N ALA A 263 10.47 9.32 22.44
CA ALA A 263 11.39 10.33 21.93
C ALA A 263 10.91 10.84 20.56
N ARG A 264 11.24 12.08 20.22
CA ARG A 264 11.05 12.64 18.88
C ARG A 264 12.38 12.65 18.13
N LEU A 265 12.31 12.61 16.80
CA LEU A 265 13.50 12.85 15.97
C LEU A 265 13.97 14.31 16.14
N PRO A 266 15.28 14.58 16.11
CA PRO A 266 15.86 15.91 16.36
C PRO A 266 15.73 16.84 15.13
N ILE A 267 14.59 16.81 14.43
CA ILE A 267 14.34 17.56 13.19
C ILE A 267 14.56 19.05 13.40
N GLY A 268 14.02 19.60 14.50
CA GLY A 268 14.09 21.02 14.79
C GLY A 268 15.48 21.56 15.09
N ARG A 269 16.45 20.69 15.39
CA ARG A 269 17.84 21.05 15.67
C ARG A 269 18.62 21.33 14.39
N TYR A 270 18.32 20.59 13.32
CA TYR A 270 19.09 20.62 12.07
C TYR A 270 18.31 21.24 10.91
N LEU A 271 16.98 21.15 10.90
CA LEU A 271 16.13 21.66 9.84
C LEU A 271 15.17 22.73 10.35
N ALA A 272 15.37 23.95 9.86
CA ALA A 272 14.40 25.03 9.99
C ALA A 272 13.25 24.78 9.00
N MET A 273 12.13 24.27 9.50
CA MET A 273 10.93 24.02 8.69
C MET A 273 9.81 24.97 9.12
N THR A 274 9.15 25.61 8.15
CA THR A 274 7.93 26.40 8.37
C THR A 274 6.70 25.51 8.57
N THR A 275 6.77 24.27 8.06
CA THR A 275 5.69 23.29 8.12
C THR A 275 5.77 22.41 9.37
N ARG A 276 4.68 21.70 9.68
CA ARG A 276 4.63 20.74 10.79
C ARG A 276 5.73 19.68 10.65
N LYS A 277 6.42 19.37 11.75
CA LYS A 277 7.51 18.38 11.83
C LYS A 277 6.98 16.95 11.96
N ILE A 278 6.02 16.58 11.11
CA ILE A 278 5.41 15.25 11.06
C ILE A 278 5.86 14.55 9.78
N LEU A 279 6.34 13.32 9.92
CA LEU A 279 6.87 12.49 8.84
C LEU A 279 5.95 11.30 8.59
N THR A 280 5.99 10.77 7.36
CA THR A 280 5.33 9.50 7.05
C THR A 280 6.08 8.32 7.67
N VAL A 281 5.44 7.14 7.75
CA VAL A 281 6.03 5.92 8.33
C VAL A 281 7.34 5.57 7.63
N ASN A 282 7.34 5.57 6.30
CA ASN A 282 8.52 5.27 5.51
C ASN A 282 9.63 6.32 5.67
N GLN A 283 9.27 7.61 5.78
CA GLN A 283 10.27 8.68 5.97
C GLN A 283 10.95 8.55 7.33
N ALA A 284 10.17 8.34 8.40
CA ALA A 284 10.71 8.13 9.74
C ALA A 284 11.68 6.93 9.73
N PHE A 285 11.26 5.79 9.17
CA PHE A 285 12.10 4.61 9.07
C PHE A 285 13.38 4.85 8.24
N GLU A 286 13.27 5.49 7.09
CA GLU A 286 14.40 5.75 6.20
C GLU A 286 15.43 6.69 6.86
N ILE A 287 14.98 7.66 7.65
CA ILE A 287 15.87 8.50 8.47
C ILE A 287 16.63 7.65 9.49
N LEU A 288 15.97 6.70 10.16
CA LEU A 288 16.65 5.81 11.11
C LEU A 288 17.74 4.99 10.39
N VAL A 289 17.41 4.41 9.24
CA VAL A 289 18.37 3.66 8.42
C VAL A 289 19.54 4.54 8.02
N LYS A 290 19.28 5.75 7.52
CA LYS A 290 20.33 6.69 7.10
C LYS A 290 21.22 7.10 8.26
N TRP A 291 20.65 7.33 9.45
CA TRP A 291 21.44 7.60 10.63
C TRP A 291 22.34 6.42 11.00
N VAL A 292 21.87 5.18 10.87
CA VAL A 292 22.74 4.01 11.13
C VAL A 292 23.93 3.97 10.16
N GLU A 293 23.70 4.33 8.89
CA GLU A 293 24.76 4.38 7.85
C GLU A 293 25.77 5.53 8.08
N THR A 294 25.31 6.72 8.50
CA THR A 294 26.13 7.94 8.57
C THR A 294 26.58 8.31 9.97
N ARG A 295 25.85 7.86 11.00
CA ARG A 295 25.92 8.31 12.40
C ARG A 295 25.75 9.83 12.55
N ASP A 296 25.00 10.43 11.62
CA ASP A 296 24.78 11.87 11.53
C ASP A 296 23.29 12.16 11.23
N TRP A 297 22.62 12.79 12.19
CA TRP A 297 21.21 13.18 12.07
C TRP A 297 20.97 14.22 11.00
N GLU A 298 21.86 15.19 10.84
CA GLU A 298 21.72 16.24 9.85
C GLU A 298 21.72 15.63 8.45
N GLN A 299 22.74 14.82 8.13
CA GLN A 299 22.83 14.13 6.85
C GLN A 299 21.63 13.19 6.61
N ALA A 300 21.22 12.44 7.63
CA ALA A 300 20.08 11.54 7.53
C ALA A 300 18.78 12.30 7.21
N LEU A 301 18.53 13.40 7.91
CA LEU A 301 17.35 14.24 7.71
C LEU A 301 17.34 14.89 6.32
N TYR A 302 18.46 15.48 5.89
CA TYR A 302 18.59 16.10 4.55
C TYR A 302 18.41 15.10 3.41
N SER A 303 18.84 13.86 3.60
CA SER A 303 18.73 12.82 2.56
C SER A 303 17.30 12.34 2.29
N VAL A 304 16.40 12.46 3.28
CA VAL A 304 15.04 11.91 3.21
C VAL A 304 13.97 12.99 3.10
N ILE A 305 14.15 14.13 3.78
CA ILE A 305 13.16 15.20 3.77
C ILE A 305 13.31 15.99 2.45
N PRO A 306 12.22 16.20 1.69
CA PRO A 306 12.29 16.97 0.44
C PRO A 306 12.77 18.41 0.67
N LYS A 307 13.69 18.89 -0.19
CA LYS A 307 14.30 20.23 -0.12
C LYS A 307 13.31 21.37 0.09
N ARG A 308 12.21 21.37 -0.64
CA ARG A 308 11.10 22.35 -0.53
C ARG A 308 10.55 22.56 0.88
N LYS A 309 10.79 21.64 1.82
CA LYS A 309 10.28 21.75 3.19
C LYS A 309 11.19 22.55 4.13
N TYR A 310 12.45 22.80 3.74
CA TYR A 310 13.44 23.52 4.56
C TYR A 310 14.25 24.57 3.79
N ASP A 311 14.24 24.53 2.46
CA ASP A 311 14.87 25.55 1.64
C ASP A 311 13.90 26.74 1.46
N LYS A 312 14.36 27.94 1.84
CA LYS A 312 13.56 29.17 1.75
C LYS A 312 13.51 29.72 0.33
N ASP A 313 14.48 29.34 -0.51
CA ASP A 313 14.66 29.84 -1.87
C ASP A 313 14.09 28.86 -2.93
N ASP A 314 13.34 27.83 -2.52
CA ASP A 314 12.65 26.95 -3.47
C ASP A 314 11.54 27.74 -4.20
N PRO A 315 11.58 27.85 -5.54
CA PRO A 315 10.63 28.66 -6.31
C PRO A 315 9.17 28.18 -6.23
N ILE A 316 8.91 27.01 -5.64
CA ILE A 316 7.55 26.54 -5.33
C ILE A 316 6.98 27.25 -4.07
N ASN A 317 7.83 27.83 -3.22
CA ASN A 317 7.44 28.48 -1.96
C ASN A 317 6.92 29.92 -2.14
N GLU A 318 7.25 30.59 -3.26
CA GLU A 318 6.89 32.01 -3.50
C GLU A 318 5.45 32.24 -4.02
N GLY A 319 4.58 31.21 -4.07
CA GLY A 319 3.30 31.28 -4.78
C GLY A 319 2.00 31.08 -3.99
N GLN A 320 2.04 30.84 -2.68
CA GLN A 320 0.82 30.47 -1.91
C GLN A 320 0.67 31.22 -0.58
N GLU A 321 0.71 32.55 -0.61
CA GLU A 321 0.04 33.35 0.44
C GLU A 321 -1.39 33.65 -0.01
N LYS A 322 -2.35 32.78 0.38
CA LYS A 322 -3.75 33.17 0.50
C LYS A 322 -4.08 33.46 1.97
N PRO A 323 -4.88 34.51 2.27
CA PRO A 323 -5.30 34.77 3.64
C PRO A 323 -6.16 33.61 4.14
N ARG A 324 -5.86 33.11 5.33
CA ARG A 324 -6.65 32.07 6.01
C ARG A 324 -7.78 32.73 6.76
N ASP A 325 -9.02 32.39 6.41
CA ASP A 325 -10.11 32.29 7.36
C ASP A 325 -11.12 31.21 6.89
N VAL A 326 -11.31 30.24 7.78
CA VAL A 326 -12.41 29.26 7.93
C VAL A 326 -12.62 28.18 6.84
N GLU A 327 -12.54 26.93 7.33
CA GLU A 327 -13.07 25.65 6.81
C GLU A 327 -12.51 25.07 5.49
N GLY A 328 -11.68 24.04 5.67
CA GLY A 328 -11.88 22.77 4.97
C GLY A 328 -11.74 22.77 3.46
N GLU A 329 -10.56 23.11 2.94
CA GLU A 329 -10.18 22.72 1.58
C GLU A 329 -8.78 22.10 1.58
N ALA A 330 -8.71 20.89 1.03
CA ALA A 330 -7.54 20.03 1.03
C ALA A 330 -6.54 20.52 0.00
N ASP A 331 -5.27 20.69 0.39
CA ASP A 331 -4.17 20.54 -0.55
C ASP A 331 -4.16 19.06 -0.97
N GLU A 332 -4.77 18.76 -2.12
CA GLU A 332 -4.46 17.55 -2.88
C GLU A 332 -2.95 17.58 -3.16
N VAL A 333 -2.18 16.87 -2.35
CA VAL A 333 -0.84 16.46 -2.74
C VAL A 333 -1.04 15.55 -3.94
N GLU A 334 -0.84 16.12 -5.13
CA GLU A 334 -0.75 15.37 -6.37
C GLU A 334 0.28 14.27 -6.14
N VAL A 335 -0.21 13.04 -5.94
CA VAL A 335 0.63 11.84 -5.94
C VAL A 335 1.13 11.75 -7.37
N LYS A 336 2.28 12.39 -7.62
CA LYS A 336 3.13 11.97 -8.73
C LYS A 336 3.45 10.52 -8.44
N ASP A 337 2.70 9.63 -9.08
CA ASP A 337 3.05 8.25 -9.34
C ASP A 337 4.38 8.25 -10.14
N GLU A 338 5.47 8.77 -9.55
CA GLU A 338 6.82 8.34 -9.89
C GLU A 338 6.96 6.96 -9.29
N VAL A 339 6.36 5.99 -9.96
CA VAL A 339 6.68 4.59 -9.75
C VAL A 339 8.10 4.44 -10.30
N GLU A 340 9.10 4.71 -9.46
CA GLU A 340 10.40 4.10 -9.66
C GLU A 340 10.18 2.59 -9.61
N THR A 341 9.96 2.02 -10.79
CA THR A 341 9.98 0.60 -11.09
C THR A 341 11.41 0.09 -10.93
N GLN A 342 11.90 0.14 -9.69
CA GLN A 342 13.13 -0.48 -9.26
C GLN A 342 12.74 -1.58 -8.27
N GLY A 343 12.42 -2.76 -8.81
CA GLY A 343 12.31 -3.98 -7.99
C GLY A 343 11.04 -4.81 -8.10
N LEU A 344 10.14 -4.56 -9.07
CA LEU A 344 9.10 -5.54 -9.39
C LEU A 344 9.73 -6.72 -10.16
N ASP A 345 9.55 -7.91 -9.62
CA ASP A 345 9.86 -9.17 -10.28
C ASP A 345 9.10 -9.26 -11.60
N VAL A 346 9.77 -9.73 -12.66
CA VAL A 346 9.21 -9.83 -14.01
C VAL A 346 7.98 -10.76 -14.00
N GLY A 347 7.98 -11.78 -13.14
CA GLY A 347 6.84 -12.70 -12.96
C GLY A 347 5.58 -12.05 -12.38
N SER A 348 5.73 -11.06 -11.48
CA SER A 348 4.58 -10.31 -10.93
C SER A 348 3.93 -9.38 -11.96
N ILE A 349 4.66 -9.01 -13.03
CA ILE A 349 4.14 -8.18 -14.12
C ILE A 349 3.29 -9.03 -15.08
N GLU A 350 3.76 -10.23 -15.41
CA GLU A 350 3.04 -11.17 -16.29
C GLU A 350 1.72 -11.65 -15.69
N ALA A 351 1.67 -11.89 -14.37
CA ALA A 351 0.44 -12.27 -13.67
C ALA A 351 -0.62 -11.16 -13.66
N LEU A 352 -0.20 -9.89 -13.60
CA LEU A 352 -1.09 -8.72 -13.67
C LEU A 352 -1.63 -8.50 -15.10
N GLU A 353 -0.84 -8.81 -16.12
CA GLU A 353 -1.27 -8.74 -17.53
C GLU A 353 -2.32 -9.82 -17.86
N GLN A 354 -2.19 -11.03 -17.32
CA GLN A 354 -3.20 -12.10 -17.48
C GLN A 354 -4.53 -11.76 -16.79
N ASP A 355 -4.50 -11.19 -15.58
CA ASP A 355 -5.71 -10.82 -14.85
C ASP A 355 -6.45 -9.63 -15.51
N ILE A 356 -5.70 -8.67 -16.10
CA ILE A 356 -6.28 -7.55 -16.85
C ILE A 356 -6.84 -8.01 -18.22
N GLY A 357 -6.13 -8.91 -18.92
CA GLY A 357 -6.61 -9.50 -20.17
C GLY A 357 -7.91 -10.30 -19.99
N THR A 358 -8.01 -11.05 -18.89
CA THR A 358 -9.21 -11.81 -18.54
C THR A 358 -10.41 -10.89 -18.22
N LYS A 359 -10.15 -9.77 -17.52
CA LYS A 359 -11.18 -8.74 -17.24
C LYS A 359 -11.65 -8.00 -18.49
N ARG A 360 -10.75 -7.78 -19.46
CA ARG A 360 -11.10 -7.19 -20.77
C ARG A 360 -12.00 -8.12 -21.60
N ASN A 361 -11.65 -9.40 -21.70
CA ASN A 361 -12.47 -10.38 -22.43
C ASN A 361 -13.87 -10.54 -21.81
N ASN A 362 -13.97 -10.55 -20.48
CA ASN A 362 -15.27 -10.61 -19.79
C ASN A 362 -16.13 -9.35 -20.01
N LEU A 363 -15.52 -8.19 -20.23
CA LEU A 363 -16.23 -6.94 -20.50
C LEU A 363 -16.68 -6.86 -21.97
N GLU A 364 -15.85 -7.27 -22.93
CA GLU A 364 -16.21 -7.34 -24.35
C GLU A 364 -17.33 -8.37 -24.60
N MET A 365 -17.35 -9.49 -23.86
CA MET A 365 -18.43 -10.49 -23.89
C MET A 365 -19.76 -9.99 -23.29
N MET A 366 -19.73 -8.97 -22.42
CA MET A 366 -20.94 -8.35 -21.87
C MET A 366 -21.49 -7.22 -22.77
N GLU A 367 -20.62 -6.56 -23.55
CA GLU A 367 -21.02 -5.48 -24.47
C GLU A 367 -21.58 -6.00 -25.80
N HIS A 368 -21.28 -7.23 -26.19
CA HIS A 368 -21.82 -7.86 -27.40
C HIS A 368 -22.81 -8.94 -26.99
N GLY A 369 -24.07 -8.53 -26.78
CA GLY A 369 -25.18 -9.44 -26.48
C GLY A 369 -25.36 -10.48 -27.59
N VAL A 370 -24.73 -11.64 -27.44
CA VAL A 370 -25.05 -12.85 -28.19
C VAL A 370 -25.87 -13.73 -27.27
N ASP A 371 -27.15 -13.83 -27.58
CA ASP A 371 -28.11 -14.72 -26.93
C ASP A 371 -27.69 -16.17 -27.20
N VAL A 372 -27.11 -16.83 -26.20
CA VAL A 372 -26.80 -18.26 -26.27
C VAL A 372 -27.98 -19.02 -25.68
N GLN A 373 -28.84 -19.52 -26.56
CA GLN A 373 -29.74 -20.63 -26.26
C GLN A 373 -28.94 -21.78 -25.64
N THR A 374 -29.30 -22.13 -24.42
CA THR A 374 -28.79 -23.30 -23.71
C THR A 374 -29.18 -24.57 -24.46
N LYS A 375 -28.25 -25.20 -25.17
CA LYS A 375 -28.28 -26.64 -25.43
C LYS A 375 -27.35 -27.33 -24.45
N GLY A 376 -27.91 -28.23 -23.65
CA GLY A 376 -27.18 -29.03 -22.67
C GLY A 376 -26.11 -29.92 -23.31
N PRO A 377 -25.17 -30.45 -22.51
CA PRO A 377 -24.03 -31.17 -23.04
C PRO A 377 -24.45 -32.57 -23.50
N GLU A 378 -24.25 -32.84 -24.79
CA GLU A 378 -24.26 -34.19 -25.32
C GLU A 378 -22.89 -34.84 -25.03
N CYS A 379 -22.94 -35.97 -24.34
CA CYS A 379 -21.79 -36.75 -23.90
C CYS A 379 -21.18 -37.48 -25.11
N ALA A 380 -19.95 -37.14 -25.51
CA ALA A 380 -19.20 -37.90 -26.50
C ALA A 380 -17.97 -38.54 -25.83
N ALA A 381 -18.10 -39.82 -25.53
CA ALA A 381 -17.01 -40.70 -25.14
C ALA A 381 -16.03 -40.85 -26.30
N VAL A 382 -14.76 -40.48 -26.09
CA VAL A 382 -13.68 -40.83 -27.02
C VAL A 382 -13.16 -42.21 -26.64
N ASN A 383 -13.50 -43.18 -27.50
CA ASN A 383 -12.97 -44.52 -27.53
C ASN A 383 -11.47 -44.45 -27.86
N ASN A 384 -10.61 -44.91 -26.95
CA ASN A 384 -9.19 -45.07 -27.19
C ASN A 384 -8.94 -46.53 -27.59
N ARG A 385 -8.62 -46.78 -28.88
CA ARG A 385 -8.21 -48.11 -29.33
C ARG A 385 -7.15 -48.03 -30.44
N GLU A 386 -5.99 -48.56 -30.08
CA GLU A 386 -4.97 -49.24 -30.91
C GLU A 386 -4.38 -48.49 -32.11
N LYS A 387 -3.06 -48.29 -32.08
CA LYS A 387 -2.18 -48.87 -33.11
C LYS A 387 -0.73 -48.99 -32.62
N LEU A 388 -0.34 -50.24 -32.44
CA LEU A 388 1.04 -50.72 -32.40
C LEU A 388 1.62 -50.72 -33.82
N GLY A 389 2.91 -50.37 -33.91
CA GLY A 389 3.94 -51.20 -34.56
C GLY A 389 4.11 -51.16 -36.09
N GLU A 390 5.39 -51.01 -36.47
CA GLU A 390 6.03 -51.47 -37.72
C GLU A 390 5.70 -50.65 -38.99
N ASP A 391 6.61 -50.32 -39.91
CA ASP A 391 7.87 -50.98 -40.24
C ASP A 391 8.78 -50.09 -41.12
N MET A 392 10.03 -50.53 -41.15
CA MET A 392 11.20 -50.09 -41.90
C MET A 392 11.07 -50.19 -43.44
N LYS A 393 11.55 -49.19 -44.21
CA LYS A 393 12.48 -49.34 -45.37
C LYS A 393 12.56 -48.11 -46.32
N LEU A 394 13.81 -47.87 -46.71
CA LEU A 394 14.38 -47.13 -47.86
C LEU A 394 14.41 -45.60 -47.78
#